data_AF-A0A7S3DY75-F1
#
_entry.id   AF-A0A7S3DY75-F1
#
_cell.length_a   1.000
_cell.length_b   1.000
_cell.length_c   1.000
_cell.angle_alpha   90.00
_cell.angle_beta   90.00
_cell.angle_gamma   90.00
#
_symmetry.space_group_name_H-M   'P 1'
#
loop_
_entity.id
_entity.type
_entity.pdbx_description
1 polymer ?
#
loop_
_entity_poly.entity_id
_entity_poly.type
_entity_poly.pdbx_seq_one_letter_code
_entity_poly.pdbx_strand_id
1 'polypeptide(L)'
;HYHKHHQAVCQFRANRQNPALSLFEGLQVIPTPHVGRAVIATQEFAAQALVLIEPPALFFNARLGYLELFDAFLRLSQKEQAQVLDMQGGPLDSRRQFLVQGEYQSFQHNRRLAAQYLTLENAKHLLSIVNTNAHRFPLEEGGGTVRDHYTGLFPKASLVEHSCHPNCSIVIRQGLLYYIAERKIQPLERISISYQGCIYEQPRHFRQAFLHENKAFWCQCTRCLSWDECNPIACPHCTDG
;
A
#
# COMPACT_ATOMS: atom_id res chain seq x y z
N HIS A 1 -25.08 14.89 -2.20
CA HIS A 1 -24.02 13.88 -2.37
C HIS A 1 -23.05 14.22 -3.51
N TYR A 2 -23.50 14.37 -4.77
CA TYR A 2 -22.61 14.62 -5.92
C TYR A 2 -21.61 15.78 -5.75
N HIS A 3 -22.06 16.94 -5.26
CA HIS A 3 -21.19 18.11 -5.07
C HIS A 3 -20.08 17.89 -4.02
N LYS A 4 -20.39 17.19 -2.91
CA LYS A 4 -19.41 16.89 -1.85
C LYS A 4 -18.39 15.84 -2.30
N HIS A 5 -18.85 14.84 -3.04
CA HIS A 5 -17.98 13.86 -3.69
C HIS A 5 -17.02 14.54 -4.68
N HIS A 6 -17.52 15.44 -5.51
CA HIS A 6 -16.68 16.24 -6.42
C HIS A 6 -15.63 17.07 -5.66
N GLN A 7 -16.03 17.75 -4.58
CA GLN A 7 -15.11 18.52 -3.75
C GLN A 7 -14.00 17.67 -3.15
N ALA A 8 -14.31 16.49 -2.62
CA ALA A 8 -13.32 15.59 -2.05
C ALA A 8 -12.36 15.04 -3.12
N VAL A 9 -12.85 14.69 -4.31
CA VAL A 9 -11.99 14.31 -5.45
C VAL A 9 -11.07 15.46 -5.87
N CYS A 10 -11.59 16.69 -5.93
CA CYS A 10 -10.78 17.88 -6.20
C CYS A 10 -9.71 18.10 -5.11
N GLN A 11 -10.05 17.89 -3.84
CA GLN A 11 -9.10 17.98 -2.74
C GLN A 11 -8.00 16.93 -2.86
N PHE A 12 -8.32 15.67 -3.17
CA PHE A 12 -7.30 14.63 -3.37
C PHE A 12 -6.35 14.97 -4.54
N ARG A 13 -6.89 15.52 -5.64
CA ARG A 13 -6.07 16.02 -6.76
C ARG A 13 -5.16 17.18 -6.34
N ALA A 14 -5.70 18.14 -5.59
CA ALA A 14 -4.93 19.27 -5.07
C ALA A 14 -3.81 18.80 -4.11
N ASN A 15 -4.13 17.87 -3.20
CA ASN A 15 -3.18 17.30 -2.26
C ASN A 15 -2.00 16.63 -2.96
N ARG A 16 -2.26 15.85 -4.03
CA ARG A 16 -1.23 15.22 -4.86
C ARG A 16 -0.28 16.21 -5.51
N GLN A 17 -0.77 17.39 -5.88
CA GLN A 17 0.04 18.44 -6.52
C GLN A 17 0.78 19.33 -5.50
N ASN A 18 0.51 19.17 -4.20
CA ASN A 18 1.11 19.99 -3.17
C ASN A 18 2.34 19.28 -2.54
N PRO A 19 3.58 19.69 -2.88
CA PRO A 19 4.78 19.07 -2.34
C PRO A 19 4.93 19.23 -0.83
N ALA A 20 4.31 20.25 -0.22
CA ALA A 20 4.33 20.46 1.23
C ALA A 20 3.56 19.38 2.00
N LEU A 21 2.71 18.60 1.33
CA LEU A 21 2.00 17.45 1.90
C LEU A 21 2.77 16.13 1.71
N SER A 22 4.01 16.16 1.21
CA SER A 22 4.89 15.00 1.17
C SER A 22 6.06 15.19 2.14
N LEU A 23 6.11 14.35 3.16
CA LEU A 23 7.21 14.27 4.12
C LEU A 23 7.92 12.92 3.96
N PHE A 24 9.22 12.97 3.64
CA PHE A 24 10.12 11.82 3.62
C PHE A 24 11.49 12.21 4.19
N GLU A 25 11.54 13.29 4.99
CA GLU A 25 12.75 13.74 5.65
C GLU A 25 13.09 12.82 6.82
N GLY A 26 14.38 12.61 7.07
CA GLY A 26 14.82 11.66 8.10
C GLY A 26 14.73 10.19 7.68
N LEU A 27 14.49 9.91 6.39
CA LEU A 27 14.38 8.57 5.82
C LEU A 27 15.33 8.39 4.64
N GLN A 28 15.86 7.17 4.47
CA GLN A 28 16.70 6.81 3.33
C GLN A 28 16.30 5.44 2.78
N VAL A 29 16.25 5.33 1.45
CA VAL A 29 16.08 4.07 0.75
C VAL A 29 17.44 3.41 0.57
N ILE A 30 17.59 2.18 1.03
CA ILE A 30 18.80 1.37 0.87
C ILE A 30 18.50 0.10 0.06
N PRO A 31 19.45 -0.38 -0.76
CA PRO A 31 19.31 -1.68 -1.41
C PRO A 31 19.39 -2.80 -0.38
N THR A 32 18.68 -3.90 -0.61
CA THR A 32 18.80 -5.11 0.24
C THR A 32 19.01 -6.38 -0.60
N PRO A 33 19.83 -7.34 -0.14
CA PRO A 33 20.18 -8.53 -0.94
C PRO A 33 19.04 -9.47 -1.32
N HIS A 34 17.84 -9.31 -0.74
CA HIS A 34 16.71 -10.26 -0.95
C HIS A 34 15.34 -9.60 -1.15
N VAL A 35 15.16 -8.34 -0.71
CA VAL A 35 13.88 -7.63 -0.74
C VAL A 35 13.91 -6.47 -1.75
N GLY A 36 15.01 -6.32 -2.47
CA GLY A 36 15.27 -5.23 -3.43
C GLY A 36 15.63 -3.92 -2.75
N ARG A 37 14.72 -3.39 -1.93
CA ARG A 37 14.86 -2.09 -1.24
C ARG A 37 14.35 -2.16 0.20
N ALA A 38 14.84 -1.28 1.06
CA ALA A 38 14.28 -1.02 2.39
C ALA A 38 14.37 0.46 2.72
N VAL A 39 13.51 0.92 3.62
CA VAL A 39 13.59 2.28 4.16
C VAL A 39 14.19 2.21 5.56
N ILE A 40 15.19 3.03 5.82
CA ILE A 40 15.79 3.21 7.16
C ILE A 40 15.58 4.64 7.66
N ALA A 41 15.57 4.83 8.97
CA ALA A 41 15.66 6.14 9.57
C ALA A 41 17.10 6.68 9.47
N THR A 42 17.25 7.96 9.13
CA THR A 42 18.55 8.67 9.19
C THR A 42 18.69 9.53 10.45
N GLN A 43 17.60 9.63 11.23
CA GLN A 43 17.53 10.35 12.49
C GLN A 43 16.70 9.55 13.50
N GLU A 44 16.67 10.03 14.75
CA GLU A 44 15.80 9.50 15.78
C GLU A 44 14.36 10.01 15.59
N PHE A 45 13.37 9.12 15.72
CA PHE A 45 11.96 9.49 15.85
C PHE A 45 11.44 9.10 17.24
N ALA A 46 10.77 10.04 17.90
CA ALA A 46 10.07 9.76 19.15
C ALA A 46 8.83 8.88 18.91
N ALA A 47 8.33 8.23 19.96
CA ALA A 47 7.03 7.56 19.89
C ALA A 47 5.94 8.59 19.54
N GLN A 48 4.97 8.18 18.71
CA GLN A 48 3.91 9.02 18.14
C GLN A 48 4.39 10.12 17.20
N ALA A 49 5.67 10.18 16.87
CA ALA A 49 6.17 11.11 15.87
C ALA A 49 5.65 10.74 14.48
N LEU A 50 5.43 11.78 13.68
CA LEU A 50 5.13 11.64 12.27
C LEU A 50 6.41 11.27 11.50
N VAL A 51 6.39 10.13 10.81
CA VAL A 51 7.55 9.58 10.09
C VAL A 51 7.46 9.84 8.59
N LEU A 52 6.27 9.71 8.01
CA LEU A 52 6.04 9.88 6.57
C LEU A 52 4.65 10.47 6.34
N ILE A 53 4.55 11.42 5.40
CA ILE A 53 3.29 11.80 4.77
C ILE A 53 3.44 11.62 3.27
N GLU A 54 2.46 11.01 2.63
CA GLU A 54 2.44 10.90 1.18
C GLU A 54 1.03 11.09 0.61
N PRO A 55 0.83 12.01 -0.35
CA PRO A 55 -0.38 12.02 -1.15
C PRO A 55 -0.33 10.91 -2.21
N PRO A 56 -1.48 10.42 -2.69
CA PRO A 56 -1.50 9.30 -3.62
C PRO A 56 -0.96 9.75 -4.99
N ALA A 57 0.01 9.01 -5.52
CA ALA A 57 0.51 9.23 -6.89
C ALA A 57 -0.54 8.89 -7.94
N LEU A 58 -1.40 7.92 -7.64
CA LEU A 58 -2.58 7.54 -8.41
C LEU A 58 -3.70 7.18 -7.43
N PHE A 59 -4.92 7.60 -7.70
CA PHE A 59 -6.10 7.13 -6.98
C PHE A 59 -7.30 7.00 -7.91
N PHE A 60 -8.20 6.08 -7.58
CA PHE A 60 -9.38 5.77 -8.38
C PHE A 60 -10.50 5.18 -7.52
N ASN A 61 -11.74 5.26 -7.99
CA ASN A 61 -12.88 4.61 -7.33
C ASN A 61 -12.94 3.14 -7.75
N ALA A 62 -12.58 2.24 -6.84
CA ALA A 62 -12.49 0.80 -7.14
C ALA A 62 -13.84 0.16 -7.51
N ARG A 63 -14.97 0.80 -7.17
CA ARG A 63 -16.30 0.32 -7.58
C ARG A 63 -16.55 0.47 -9.08
N LEU A 64 -15.85 1.39 -9.74
CA LEU A 64 -15.96 1.62 -11.17
C LEU A 64 -15.04 0.69 -11.99
N GLY A 65 -14.38 -0.28 -11.34
CA GLY A 65 -13.60 -1.31 -11.99
C GLY A 65 -12.31 -0.80 -12.64
N TYR A 66 -11.77 -1.57 -13.59
CA TYR A 66 -10.48 -1.28 -14.22
C TYR A 66 -10.54 -0.12 -15.22
N LEU A 67 -11.72 0.18 -15.79
CA LEU A 67 -11.87 1.34 -16.66
C LEU A 67 -11.51 2.64 -15.94
N GLU A 68 -11.97 2.83 -14.70
CA GLU A 68 -11.61 4.02 -13.92
C GLU A 68 -10.13 4.03 -13.51
N LEU A 69 -9.52 2.87 -13.28
CA LEU A 69 -8.07 2.76 -13.06
C LEU A 69 -7.28 3.21 -14.30
N PHE A 70 -7.65 2.74 -15.49
CA PHE A 70 -6.99 3.11 -16.74
C PHE A 70 -7.18 4.59 -17.06
N ASP A 71 -8.41 5.11 -16.94
CA ASP A 71 -8.70 6.53 -17.13
C ASP A 71 -7.94 7.39 -16.09
N ALA A 72 -7.82 6.94 -14.83
CA ALA A 72 -7.03 7.64 -13.81
C ALA A 72 -5.53 7.66 -14.12
N PHE A 73 -4.96 6.55 -14.59
CA PHE A 73 -3.56 6.46 -14.98
C PHE A 73 -3.24 7.36 -16.19
N LEU A 74 -4.11 7.38 -17.19
CA LEU A 74 -3.91 8.19 -18.40
C LEU A 74 -4.07 9.70 -18.17
N ARG A 75 -4.71 10.12 -17.08
CA ARG A 75 -4.76 11.52 -16.65
C ARG A 75 -3.46 12.01 -16.00
N LEU A 76 -2.55 11.10 -15.63
CA LEU A 76 -1.24 11.47 -15.09
C LEU A 76 -0.31 11.96 -16.21
N SER A 77 0.64 12.83 -15.86
CA SER A 77 1.73 13.17 -16.78
C SER A 77 2.63 11.96 -17.06
N GLN A 78 3.39 11.98 -18.16
CA GLN A 78 4.31 10.88 -18.51
C GLN A 78 5.32 10.55 -17.39
N LYS A 79 5.82 11.57 -16.69
CA LYS A 79 6.72 11.39 -15.54
C LYS A 79 6.04 10.63 -14.40
N GLU A 80 4.80 10.98 -14.09
CA GLU A 80 4.03 10.35 -13.02
C GLU A 80 3.59 8.92 -13.41
N GLN A 81 3.26 8.69 -14.68
CA GLN A 81 3.01 7.35 -15.20
C GLN A 81 4.25 6.46 -15.05
N ALA A 82 5.42 6.96 -15.41
CA ALA A 82 6.68 6.24 -15.24
C ALA A 82 6.96 5.92 -13.76
N GLN A 83 6.69 6.85 -12.85
CA GLN A 83 6.81 6.62 -11.40
C GLN A 83 5.88 5.52 -10.90
N VAL A 84 4.63 5.48 -11.38
CA VAL A 84 3.69 4.41 -11.04
C VAL A 84 4.17 3.07 -11.60
N LEU A 85 4.63 3.03 -12.86
CA LEU A 85 5.10 1.81 -13.50
C LEU A 85 6.46 1.31 -12.96
N ASP A 86 7.25 2.15 -12.29
CA ASP A 86 8.49 1.75 -11.57
C ASP A 86 8.20 1.03 -10.24
N MET A 87 6.96 1.08 -9.75
CA MET A 87 6.58 0.35 -8.54
C MET A 87 6.65 -1.16 -8.77
N GLN A 88 7.04 -1.89 -7.72
CA GLN A 88 7.12 -3.35 -7.78
C GLN A 88 5.72 -3.97 -7.75
N GLY A 89 5.36 -4.71 -8.79
CA GLY A 89 4.16 -5.55 -8.80
C GLY A 89 4.44 -7.00 -8.40
N GLY A 90 3.43 -7.69 -7.87
CA GLY A 90 3.47 -9.13 -7.61
C GLY A 90 3.01 -9.97 -8.82
N PRO A 91 3.17 -11.30 -8.79
CA PRO A 91 2.68 -12.14 -9.87
C PRO A 91 1.16 -12.02 -10.02
N LEU A 92 0.68 -11.97 -11.27
CA LEU A 92 -0.73 -12.12 -11.59
C LEU A 92 -1.02 -13.56 -11.98
N ASP A 93 -1.95 -14.20 -11.27
CA ASP A 93 -2.46 -15.51 -11.67
C ASP A 93 -3.23 -15.46 -12.99
N SER A 94 -3.44 -16.64 -13.60
CA SER A 94 -4.10 -16.77 -14.91
C SER A 94 -5.52 -16.17 -14.93
N ARG A 95 -6.25 -16.22 -13.81
CA ARG A 95 -7.60 -15.65 -13.72
C ARG A 95 -7.55 -14.12 -13.81
N ARG A 96 -6.64 -13.49 -13.06
CA ARG A 96 -6.43 -12.03 -13.10
C ARG A 96 -5.91 -11.56 -14.44
N GLN A 97 -5.01 -12.32 -15.06
CA GLN A 97 -4.52 -12.03 -16.42
C GLN A 97 -5.66 -12.06 -17.46
N PHE A 98 -6.56 -13.04 -17.37
CA PHE A 98 -7.73 -13.11 -18.24
C PHE A 98 -8.69 -11.93 -18.03
N LEU A 99 -8.98 -11.58 -16.77
CA LEU A 99 -9.88 -10.46 -16.44
C LEU A 99 -9.36 -9.13 -16.98
N VAL A 100 -8.08 -8.81 -16.76
CA VAL A 100 -7.50 -7.54 -17.25
C VAL A 100 -7.46 -7.49 -18.77
N GLN A 101 -7.29 -8.63 -19.45
CA GLN A 101 -7.31 -8.68 -20.91
C GLN A 101 -8.69 -8.33 -21.48
N GLY A 102 -9.78 -8.89 -20.92
CA GLY A 102 -11.14 -8.56 -21.36
C GLY A 102 -11.52 -7.10 -21.10
N GLU A 103 -11.12 -6.58 -19.93
CA GLU A 103 -11.33 -5.18 -19.55
C GLU A 103 -10.52 -4.22 -20.43
N TYR A 104 -9.28 -4.59 -20.77
CA TYR A 104 -8.46 -3.84 -21.71
C TYR A 104 -9.06 -3.83 -23.12
N GLN A 105 -9.60 -4.95 -23.63
CA GLN A 105 -10.29 -4.98 -24.91
C GLN A 105 -11.51 -4.04 -24.93
N SER A 106 -12.29 -4.04 -23.84
CA SER A 106 -13.41 -3.12 -23.66
C SER A 106 -12.96 -1.66 -23.61
N PHE A 107 -11.85 -1.39 -22.92
CA PHE A 107 -11.21 -0.08 -22.90
C PHE A 107 -10.77 0.36 -24.31
N GLN A 108 -10.11 -0.51 -25.08
CA GLN A 108 -9.71 -0.21 -26.46
C GLN A 108 -10.92 0.12 -27.34
N HIS A 109 -12.03 -0.60 -27.18
CA HIS A 109 -13.25 -0.35 -27.93
C HIS A 109 -13.89 1.00 -27.59
N ASN A 110 -14.02 1.30 -26.28
CA ASN A 110 -14.74 2.47 -25.77
C ASN A 110 -13.90 3.75 -25.72
N ARG A 111 -12.57 3.64 -25.74
CA ARG A 111 -11.60 4.73 -25.57
C ARG A 111 -10.50 4.68 -26.63
N ARG A 112 -10.88 4.45 -27.91
CA ARG A 112 -9.94 4.23 -29.03
C ARG A 112 -8.76 5.21 -29.08
N LEU A 113 -9.01 6.51 -28.89
CA LEU A 113 -7.95 7.54 -28.90
C LEU A 113 -7.04 7.49 -27.67
N ALA A 114 -7.55 7.08 -26.51
CA ALA A 114 -6.74 6.98 -25.29
C ALA A 114 -5.95 5.67 -25.24
N ALA A 115 -6.47 4.62 -25.88
CA ALA A 115 -5.88 3.29 -25.92
C ALA A 115 -4.50 3.21 -26.58
N GLN A 116 -4.14 4.17 -27.42
CA GLN A 116 -2.78 4.25 -27.97
C GLN A 116 -1.72 4.58 -26.90
N TYR A 117 -2.13 5.09 -25.73
CA TYR A 117 -1.24 5.54 -24.65
C TYR A 117 -1.13 4.55 -23.48
N LEU A 118 -1.87 3.42 -23.52
CA LEU A 118 -1.79 2.36 -22.53
C LEU A 118 -1.74 1.02 -23.26
N THR A 119 -0.63 0.30 -23.18
CA THR A 119 -0.49 -1.05 -23.76
C THR A 119 -1.12 -2.11 -22.86
N LEU A 120 -1.45 -3.28 -23.40
CA LEU A 120 -1.95 -4.41 -22.61
C LEU A 120 -0.94 -4.82 -21.52
N GLU A 121 0.35 -4.81 -21.83
CA GLU A 121 1.41 -5.15 -20.88
C GLU A 121 1.48 -4.12 -19.74
N ASN A 122 1.38 -2.82 -20.04
CA ASN A 122 1.28 -1.80 -18.99
C ASN A 122 -0.02 -1.91 -18.19
N ALA A 123 -1.14 -2.30 -18.81
CA ALA A 123 -2.41 -2.51 -18.10
C ALA A 123 -2.32 -3.69 -17.12
N LYS A 124 -1.70 -4.81 -17.54
CA LYS A 124 -1.39 -5.95 -16.68
C LYS A 124 -0.45 -5.55 -15.55
N HIS A 125 0.64 -4.85 -15.87
CA HIS A 125 1.61 -4.37 -14.87
C HIS A 125 0.98 -3.43 -13.85
N LEU A 126 0.14 -2.49 -14.31
CA LEU A 126 -0.60 -1.58 -13.44
C LEU A 126 -1.53 -2.35 -12.47
N LEU A 127 -2.23 -3.38 -12.95
CA LEU A 127 -3.05 -4.24 -12.08
C LEU A 127 -2.19 -5.00 -11.06
N SER A 128 -1.04 -5.51 -11.48
CA SER A 128 -0.07 -6.16 -10.60
C SER A 128 0.38 -5.21 -9.48
N ILE A 129 0.76 -3.98 -9.81
CA ILE A 129 1.12 -2.94 -8.84
C ILE A 129 -0.03 -2.64 -7.88
N VAL A 130 -1.24 -2.44 -8.39
CA VAL A 130 -2.42 -2.13 -7.56
C VAL A 130 -2.73 -3.24 -6.56
N ASN A 131 -2.69 -4.51 -7.00
CA ASN A 131 -2.97 -5.64 -6.11
C ASN A 131 -1.95 -5.77 -4.98
N THR A 132 -0.70 -5.37 -5.23
CA THR A 132 0.38 -5.51 -4.25
C THR A 132 0.48 -4.31 -3.31
N ASN A 133 0.30 -3.10 -3.82
CA ASN A 133 0.71 -1.87 -3.13
C ASN A 133 -0.43 -0.93 -2.74
N ALA A 134 -1.64 -1.15 -3.28
CA ALA A 134 -2.68 -0.15 -3.10
C ALA A 134 -3.34 -0.23 -1.73
N HIS A 135 -3.66 0.95 -1.19
CA HIS A 135 -4.42 1.08 0.05
C HIS A 135 -5.81 1.60 -0.24
N ARG A 136 -6.80 1.00 0.41
CA ARG A 136 -8.18 1.49 0.41
C ARG A 136 -8.36 2.54 1.48
N PHE A 137 -9.04 3.62 1.14
CA PHE A 137 -9.37 4.68 2.08
C PHE A 137 -10.78 5.22 1.85
N PRO A 138 -11.47 5.62 2.93
CA PRO A 138 -12.81 6.15 2.84
C PRO A 138 -12.82 7.52 2.17
N LEU A 139 -13.92 7.82 1.49
CA LEU A 139 -14.33 9.20 1.30
C LEU A 139 -14.92 9.71 2.63
N GLU A 140 -14.23 10.61 3.32
CA GLU A 140 -14.77 11.21 4.56
C GLU A 140 -15.94 12.15 4.23
N GLU A 141 -17.15 11.60 4.17
CA GLU A 141 -18.40 12.36 4.14
C GLU A 141 -18.74 12.80 5.56
N GLY A 142 -18.77 14.12 5.83
CA GLY A 142 -19.05 14.67 7.16
C GLY A 142 -20.22 13.97 7.88
N GLY A 143 -19.87 13.15 8.88
CA GLY A 143 -20.79 12.49 9.82
C GLY A 143 -21.64 11.32 9.29
N GLY A 144 -21.45 10.87 8.04
CA GLY A 144 -22.28 9.82 7.41
C GLY A 144 -21.55 8.48 7.19
N THR A 145 -22.31 7.40 6.97
CA THR A 145 -21.75 6.09 6.58
C THR A 145 -21.00 6.20 5.25
N VAL A 146 -19.68 5.99 5.29
CA VAL A 146 -18.80 6.01 4.11
C VAL A 146 -19.30 4.99 3.09
N ARG A 147 -19.91 5.46 2.00
CA ARG A 147 -20.36 4.58 0.93
C ARG A 147 -19.24 4.31 -0.05
N ASP A 148 -18.43 5.28 -0.46
CA ASP A 148 -17.39 5.07 -1.47
C ASP A 148 -15.99 4.87 -0.87
N HIS A 149 -15.30 3.85 -1.39
CA HIS A 149 -13.92 3.54 -1.05
C HIS A 149 -13.05 3.86 -2.26
N TYR A 150 -12.06 4.72 -2.04
CA TYR A 150 -11.02 4.98 -3.01
C TYR A 150 -9.86 4.03 -2.78
N THR A 151 -9.16 3.71 -3.87
CA THR A 151 -7.92 2.98 -3.84
C THR A 151 -6.82 3.91 -4.30
N GLY A 152 -5.70 3.96 -3.58
CA GLY A 152 -4.55 4.80 -3.91
C GLY A 152 -3.22 4.06 -3.87
N LEU A 153 -2.29 4.53 -4.71
CA LEU A 153 -0.88 4.12 -4.73
C LEU A 153 -0.01 5.21 -4.12
N PHE A 154 0.90 4.81 -3.26
CA PHE A 154 1.76 5.69 -2.46
C PHE A 154 3.21 5.22 -2.61
N PRO A 155 3.93 5.66 -3.68
CA PRO A 155 5.21 5.08 -4.07
C PRO A 155 6.27 5.02 -2.97
N LYS A 156 6.42 6.06 -2.16
CA LYS A 156 7.39 6.08 -1.05
C LYS A 156 6.96 5.15 0.09
N ALA A 157 5.68 5.19 0.45
CA ALA A 157 5.10 4.36 1.48
C ALA A 157 5.17 2.87 1.12
N SER A 158 5.05 2.51 -0.16
CA SER A 158 5.17 1.14 -0.67
C SER A 158 6.59 0.56 -0.61
N LEU A 159 7.61 1.37 -0.30
CA LEU A 159 8.97 0.89 -0.05
C LEU A 159 9.18 0.38 1.38
N VAL A 160 8.29 0.75 2.30
CA VAL A 160 8.38 0.36 3.72
C VAL A 160 7.98 -1.10 3.86
N GLU A 161 8.79 -1.86 4.59
CA GLU A 161 8.63 -3.30 4.67
C GLU A 161 7.57 -3.76 5.66
N HIS A 162 7.28 -5.06 5.62
CA HIS A 162 6.47 -5.71 6.63
C HIS A 162 7.28 -6.12 7.86
N SER A 163 6.70 -5.93 9.05
CA SER A 163 7.06 -6.65 10.27
C SER A 163 5.80 -7.08 11.04
N CYS A 164 5.80 -8.28 11.62
CA CYS A 164 4.75 -8.72 12.56
C CYS A 164 4.90 -8.05 13.95
N HIS A 165 5.97 -7.27 14.15
CA HIS A 165 6.19 -6.36 15.27
C HIS A 165 6.69 -5.03 14.70
N PRO A 166 5.79 -4.24 14.08
CA PRO A 166 6.16 -3.03 13.36
C PRO A 166 6.67 -1.94 14.30
N ASN A 167 7.29 -0.91 13.73
CA ASN A 167 7.63 0.32 14.46
C ASN A 167 6.81 1.53 14.00
N CYS A 168 6.00 1.38 12.96
CA CYS A 168 5.04 2.37 12.49
C CYS A 168 3.65 1.78 12.29
N SER A 169 2.64 2.60 12.56
CA SER A 169 1.26 2.40 12.14
C SER A 169 0.97 3.19 10.87
N ILE A 170 -0.03 2.74 10.11
CA ILE A 170 -0.53 3.44 8.93
C ILE A 170 -1.89 4.07 9.22
N VAL A 171 -2.05 5.33 8.84
CA VAL A 171 -3.33 6.04 8.87
C VAL A 171 -3.55 6.71 7.53
N ILE A 172 -4.76 6.65 6.97
CA ILE A 172 -5.13 7.44 5.80
C ILE A 172 -6.27 8.38 6.19
N ARG A 173 -6.07 9.69 5.99
CA ARG A 173 -7.06 10.74 6.26
C ARG A 173 -7.08 11.71 5.10
N GLN A 174 -8.28 12.03 4.60
CA GLN A 174 -8.47 12.93 3.47
C GLN A 174 -7.55 12.58 2.27
N GLY A 175 -7.37 11.28 2.01
CA GLY A 175 -6.54 10.75 0.94
C GLY A 175 -5.03 10.80 1.18
N LEU A 176 -4.54 11.45 2.24
CA LEU A 176 -3.13 11.46 2.62
C LEU A 176 -2.80 10.23 3.47
N LEU A 177 -1.71 9.55 3.14
CA LEU A 177 -1.17 8.45 3.93
C LEU A 177 -0.16 9.01 4.95
N TYR A 178 -0.27 8.53 6.19
CA TYR A 178 0.60 8.88 7.30
C TYR A 178 1.22 7.60 7.87
N TYR A 179 2.53 7.64 8.13
CA TYR A 179 3.18 6.71 9.06
C TYR A 179 3.48 7.41 10.37
N ILE A 180 2.99 6.83 11.47
CA ILE A 180 3.17 7.32 12.82
C ILE A 180 3.97 6.28 13.61
N ALA A 181 5.07 6.71 14.24
CA ALA A 181 5.92 5.84 15.02
C ALA A 181 5.16 5.27 16.24
N GLU A 182 5.16 3.96 16.41
CA GLU A 182 4.52 3.30 17.56
C GLU A 182 5.43 3.29 18.80
N ARG A 183 6.75 3.36 18.55
CA ARG A 183 7.81 3.42 19.55
C ARG A 183 8.91 4.36 19.08
N LYS A 184 9.88 4.61 19.94
CA LYS A 184 11.13 5.26 19.54
C LYS A 184 11.81 4.47 18.42
N ILE A 185 12.26 5.17 17.36
CA ILE A 185 13.01 4.61 16.23
C ILE A 185 14.39 5.24 16.21
N GLN A 186 15.45 4.43 16.27
CA GLN A 186 16.82 4.89 16.21
C GLN A 186 17.30 5.11 14.77
N PRO A 187 18.32 5.96 14.55
CA PRO A 187 19.02 6.00 13.28
C PRO A 187 19.46 4.60 12.82
N LEU A 188 19.40 4.36 11.52
CA LEU A 188 19.68 3.08 10.84
C LEU A 188 18.66 1.96 11.09
N GLU A 189 17.68 2.13 11.97
CA GLU A 189 16.58 1.17 12.07
C GLU A 189 15.73 1.19 10.80
N ARG A 190 15.30 0.00 10.37
CA ARG A 190 14.37 -0.16 9.24
C ARG A 190 12.98 0.28 9.65
N ILE A 191 12.32 1.07 8.79
CA ILE A 191 10.92 1.42 8.97
C ILE A 191 10.08 0.23 8.52
N SER A 192 9.11 -0.16 9.34
CA SER A 192 8.22 -1.29 9.07
C SER A 192 6.80 -1.03 9.54
N ILE A 193 5.84 -1.58 8.78
CA ILE A 193 4.41 -1.58 9.11
C ILE A 193 3.87 -3.01 9.11
N SER A 194 2.66 -3.21 9.64
CA SER A 194 1.94 -4.46 9.40
C SER A 194 1.19 -4.39 8.06
N TYR A 195 1.29 -5.45 7.26
CA TYR A 195 0.49 -5.61 6.03
C TYR A 195 -0.86 -6.29 6.29
N GLN A 196 -1.13 -6.68 7.53
CA GLN A 196 -2.33 -7.40 7.94
C GLN A 196 -2.90 -6.86 9.25
N GLY A 197 -4.20 -7.05 9.46
CA GLY A 197 -4.88 -6.72 10.72
C GLY A 197 -4.69 -7.80 11.79
N CYS A 198 -5.07 -7.50 13.03
CA CYS A 198 -5.13 -8.46 14.15
C CYS A 198 -3.82 -9.25 14.40
N ILE A 199 -2.66 -8.66 14.09
CA ILE A 199 -1.38 -9.38 14.16
C ILE A 199 -1.06 -9.94 15.54
N TYR A 200 -1.49 -9.30 16.61
CA TYR A 200 -1.20 -9.71 18.00
C TYR A 200 -2.12 -10.82 18.50
N GLU A 201 -3.13 -11.20 17.72
CA GLU A 201 -4.11 -12.24 18.07
C GLU A 201 -3.86 -13.54 17.28
N GLN A 202 -3.00 -13.49 16.25
CA GLN A 202 -2.81 -14.58 15.30
C GLN A 202 -1.49 -15.33 15.54
N PRO A 203 -1.49 -16.68 15.56
CA PRO A 203 -0.29 -17.51 15.51
C PRO A 203 0.60 -17.27 14.29
N ARG A 204 1.89 -17.60 14.40
CA ARG A 204 2.91 -17.40 13.36
C ARG A 204 2.51 -18.01 12.03
N HIS A 205 2.02 -19.24 12.04
CA HIS A 205 1.66 -19.94 10.82
C HIS A 205 0.51 -19.26 10.05
N PHE A 206 -0.47 -18.68 10.75
CA PHE A 206 -1.52 -17.87 10.12
C PHE A 206 -0.97 -16.58 9.52
N ARG A 207 -0.14 -15.84 10.27
CA ARG A 207 0.49 -14.60 9.79
C ARG A 207 1.34 -14.84 8.55
N GLN A 208 2.11 -15.94 8.55
CA GLN A 208 2.98 -16.33 7.44
C GLN A 208 2.18 -16.82 6.23
N ALA A 209 1.13 -17.62 6.43
CA ALA A 209 0.25 -18.06 5.34
C ALA A 209 -0.43 -16.87 4.65
N PHE A 210 -0.97 -15.91 5.42
CA PHE A 210 -1.56 -14.70 4.86
C PHE A 210 -0.58 -13.93 3.97
N LEU A 211 0.65 -13.72 4.44
CA LEU A 211 1.68 -13.00 3.68
C LEU A 211 2.15 -13.78 2.46
N HIS A 212 2.24 -15.11 2.56
CA HIS A 212 2.57 -15.94 1.41
C HIS A 212 1.49 -15.85 0.34
N GLU A 213 0.22 -15.96 0.70
CA GLU A 213 -0.92 -15.90 -0.22
C GLU A 213 -1.11 -14.51 -0.85
N ASN A 214 -0.98 -13.44 -0.06
CA ASN A 214 -1.33 -12.09 -0.50
C ASN A 214 -0.14 -11.24 -0.95
N LYS A 215 1.08 -11.61 -0.53
CA LYS A 215 2.31 -10.83 -0.75
C LYS A 215 3.47 -11.68 -1.26
N ALA A 216 3.28 -12.99 -1.48
CA ALA A 216 4.24 -13.91 -2.09
C ALA A 216 5.59 -14.00 -1.36
N PHE A 217 5.61 -13.92 -0.02
CA PHE A 217 6.81 -14.14 0.78
C PHE A 217 6.53 -14.78 2.14
N TRP A 218 7.54 -15.44 2.71
CA TRP A 218 7.52 -15.96 4.08
C TRP A 218 8.16 -14.96 5.04
N CYS A 219 7.43 -14.50 6.04
CA CYS A 219 7.95 -13.49 6.97
C CYS A 219 9.03 -14.06 7.90
N GLN A 220 10.16 -13.36 7.95
CA GLN A 220 11.32 -13.65 8.80
C GLN A 220 11.64 -12.49 9.75
N CYS A 221 10.66 -11.65 10.10
CA CYS A 221 10.87 -10.60 11.10
C CYS A 221 11.20 -11.19 12.49
N THR A 222 11.76 -10.40 13.39
CA THR A 222 12.17 -10.83 14.74
C THR A 222 11.08 -11.61 15.47
N ARG A 223 9.81 -11.19 15.37
CA ARG A 223 8.69 -11.90 15.98
C ARG A 223 8.41 -13.27 15.36
N CYS A 224 8.56 -13.42 14.05
CA CYS A 224 8.40 -14.72 13.38
C CYS A 224 9.59 -15.66 13.59
N LEU A 225 10.75 -15.13 14.01
CA LEU A 225 11.93 -15.92 14.39
C LEU A 225 11.97 -16.23 15.90
N SER A 226 11.26 -15.46 16.71
CA SER A 226 11.08 -15.60 18.17
C SER A 226 10.04 -16.66 18.53
N TRP A 227 9.96 -17.06 19.80
CA TRP A 227 8.82 -17.81 20.37
C TRP A 227 7.48 -17.18 19.98
N ASP A 228 6.47 -18.01 19.67
CA ASP A 228 5.16 -17.56 19.19
C ASP A 228 4.16 -17.49 20.34
N GLU A 229 3.96 -16.30 20.88
CA GLU A 229 3.12 -16.04 22.04
C GLU A 229 1.63 -16.35 21.83
N CYS A 230 1.20 -16.42 20.57
CA CYS A 230 -0.19 -16.77 20.22
C CYS A 230 -0.40 -18.29 20.05
N ASN A 231 0.63 -19.11 20.27
CA ASN A 231 0.53 -20.57 20.19
C ASN A 231 1.35 -21.25 21.30
N PRO A 232 0.96 -21.05 22.58
CA PRO A 232 1.69 -21.63 23.70
C PRO A 232 1.59 -23.16 23.63
N ILE A 233 2.75 -23.83 23.63
CA ILE A 233 2.84 -25.28 23.81
C ILE A 233 2.98 -25.51 25.31
N ALA A 234 1.96 -26.10 25.93
CA ALA A 234 2.01 -26.46 27.34
C ALA A 234 3.16 -27.45 27.60
N CYS A 235 4.00 -27.16 28.59
CA CYS A 235 5.03 -28.10 29.01
C CYS A 235 4.36 -29.37 29.58
N PRO A 236 4.64 -30.58 29.06
CA PRO A 236 4.04 -31.81 29.56
C PRO A 236 4.52 -32.19 30.97
N HIS A 237 5.50 -31.46 31.52
CA HIS A 237 6.15 -31.75 32.80
C HIS A 237 5.88 -30.71 33.90
N CYS A 238 5.28 -29.57 33.58
CA CYS A 238 4.98 -28.51 34.54
C CYS A 238 3.47 -28.32 34.66
N THR A 239 2.96 -28.14 35.87
CA THR A 239 1.52 -27.89 36.10
C THR A 239 1.10 -26.45 35.84
N ASP A 240 2.07 -25.53 35.72
CA ASP A 240 1.81 -24.09 35.76
C ASP A 240 1.96 -23.39 34.38
N GLY A 241 2.08 -24.17 33.30
CA GLY A 241 2.15 -23.67 31.92
C GLY A 241 3.57 -23.46 31.41
#